data_AF-A0A432RA90-F1
#
_entry.id   AF-A0A432RA90-F1
#
_cell.length_a   1.000
_cell.length_b   1.000
_cell.length_c   1.000
_cell.angle_alpha   90.00
_cell.angle_beta   90.00
_cell.angle_gamma   90.00
#
_symmetry.space_group_name_H-M   'P 1'
#
loop_
_entity.id
_entity.type
_entity.pdbx_description
1 polymer ?
#
loop_
_entity_poly.entity_id
_entity_poly.type
_entity_poly.pdbx_seq_one_letter_code
_entity_poly.pdbx_strand_id
1 'polypeptide(L)'
;MTMTKKQKFIGALKRAPFTIAAAGAWTASAGFNALTGASMGGDDPVQTIIWLIAAISLDMLKAGGAIKLTAALNNRRFGLASVAAGLMIIGTAVSLLSALTMRANVAAGSDAGRQKIIETRAAIKADIANAKASLRSVQYARLIATVEADIQKAQRHKRWRMSEQCSNATVEASIAFCNKYNALSAEKTAAATRINLQIAIVSANRRLAAIPMPKASSSPVAKTVGTILASAGIEADPTKVADWIMIFMTIAIEFGAVAGPALAFNGQATPKKKKHRIDMKKMSKQQRVIYLASEMEALDGRAPSKLELARAADCNPATVTRALQ
;
A
#
# COMPACT_ATOMS: atom_id res chain seq x y z
N MET A 1 -2.51 -44.36 -23.68
CA MET A 1 -1.26 -43.87 -23.05
C MET A 1 -1.61 -43.03 -21.84
N THR A 2 -1.57 -43.63 -20.66
CA THR A 2 -1.71 -42.94 -19.37
C THR A 2 -0.37 -42.29 -19.02
N MET A 3 -0.33 -40.96 -18.89
CA MET A 3 0.85 -40.28 -18.36
C MET A 3 1.19 -40.84 -16.98
N THR A 4 2.45 -41.22 -16.77
CA THR A 4 2.93 -41.73 -15.48
C THR A 4 2.80 -40.65 -14.42
N LYS A 5 2.55 -41.03 -13.15
CA LYS A 5 2.47 -40.07 -12.01
C LYS A 5 3.67 -39.10 -11.98
N LYS A 6 4.85 -39.58 -12.39
CA LYS A 6 6.10 -38.81 -12.49
C LYS A 6 6.04 -37.67 -13.51
N GLN A 7 5.41 -37.88 -14.68
CA GLN A 7 5.24 -36.82 -15.69
C GLN A 7 4.24 -35.75 -15.24
N LYS A 8 3.16 -36.13 -14.54
CA LYS A 8 2.22 -35.17 -13.94
C LYS A 8 2.90 -34.30 -12.87
N PHE A 9 3.73 -34.92 -12.03
CA PHE A 9 4.46 -34.21 -10.97
C PHE A 9 5.49 -33.21 -11.52
N ILE A 10 6.29 -33.60 -12.50
CA ILE A 10 7.27 -32.70 -13.15
C ILE A 10 6.57 -31.55 -13.89
N GLY A 11 5.43 -31.83 -14.53
CA GLY A 11 4.61 -30.79 -15.17
C GLY A 11 4.02 -29.78 -14.18
N ALA A 12 3.62 -30.23 -12.98
CA ALA A 12 3.14 -29.36 -11.91
C ALA A 12 4.29 -28.49 -11.33
N LEU A 13 5.47 -29.07 -11.11
CA LEU A 13 6.63 -28.35 -10.55
C LEU A 13 7.09 -27.19 -11.45
N LYS A 14 7.07 -27.38 -12.78
CA LYS A 14 7.44 -26.34 -13.75
C LYS A 14 6.43 -25.17 -13.82
N ARG A 15 5.20 -25.36 -13.32
CA ARG A 15 4.11 -24.37 -13.36
C ARG A 15 3.91 -23.61 -12.06
N ALA A 16 4.33 -24.20 -10.95
CA ALA A 16 4.30 -23.59 -9.62
C ALA A 16 4.78 -22.12 -9.58
N PRO A 17 5.93 -21.73 -10.18
CA PRO A 17 6.38 -20.34 -10.10
C PRO A 17 5.43 -19.36 -10.82
N PHE A 18 4.87 -19.74 -11.97
CA PHE A 18 3.94 -18.89 -12.72
C PHE A 18 2.59 -18.74 -12.02
N THR A 19 2.07 -19.82 -11.43
CA THR A 19 0.83 -19.76 -10.65
C THR A 19 0.97 -18.90 -9.40
N ILE A 20 2.12 -18.98 -8.72
CA ILE A 20 2.40 -18.18 -7.53
C ILE A 20 2.52 -16.70 -7.92
N ALA A 21 3.26 -16.38 -8.98
CA ALA A 21 3.40 -15.01 -9.47
C ALA A 21 2.05 -14.40 -9.90
N ALA A 22 1.22 -15.16 -10.61
CA ALA A 22 -0.12 -14.74 -11.02
C ALA A 22 -1.04 -14.49 -9.81
N ALA A 23 -1.04 -15.38 -8.83
CA ALA A 23 -1.82 -15.23 -7.59
C ALA A 23 -1.35 -14.02 -6.76
N GLY A 24 -0.03 -13.77 -6.73
CA GLY A 24 0.55 -12.60 -6.08
C GLY A 24 0.12 -11.29 -6.75
N ALA A 25 0.23 -11.21 -8.09
CA ALA A 25 -0.22 -10.04 -8.85
C ALA A 25 -1.72 -9.79 -8.70
N TRP A 26 -2.53 -10.84 -8.73
CA TRP A 26 -3.98 -10.75 -8.54
C TRP A 26 -4.34 -10.27 -7.13
N THR A 27 -3.73 -10.83 -6.09
CA THR A 27 -3.93 -10.39 -4.70
C THR A 27 -3.51 -8.94 -4.50
N ALA A 28 -2.39 -8.51 -5.10
CA ALA A 28 -1.95 -7.13 -5.05
C ALA A 28 -2.95 -6.18 -5.72
N SER A 29 -3.43 -6.52 -6.92
CA SER A 29 -4.47 -5.76 -7.64
C SER A 29 -5.75 -5.62 -6.81
N ALA A 30 -6.26 -6.74 -6.28
CA ALA A 30 -7.44 -6.77 -5.42
C ALA A 30 -7.25 -5.91 -4.16
N GLY A 31 -6.07 -5.96 -3.55
CA GLY A 31 -5.73 -5.11 -2.41
C GLY A 31 -5.75 -3.62 -2.75
N PHE A 32 -5.13 -3.20 -3.87
CA PHE A 32 -5.13 -1.80 -4.30
C PHE A 32 -6.53 -1.27 -4.59
N ASN A 33 -7.36 -2.06 -5.29
CA ASN A 33 -8.72 -1.67 -5.61
C ASN A 33 -9.60 -1.66 -4.36
N ALA A 34 -9.47 -2.63 -3.46
CA ALA A 34 -10.23 -2.66 -2.21
C ALA A 34 -9.89 -1.48 -1.30
N LEU A 35 -8.61 -1.12 -1.18
CA LEU A 35 -8.18 0.04 -0.39
C LEU A 35 -8.70 1.36 -0.99
N THR A 36 -8.70 1.47 -2.31
CA THR A 36 -9.26 2.65 -2.99
C THR A 36 -10.77 2.71 -2.79
N GLY A 37 -11.49 1.61 -2.99
CA GLY A 37 -12.92 1.52 -2.74
C GLY A 37 -13.28 1.87 -1.31
N ALA A 38 -12.50 1.39 -0.33
CA ALA A 38 -12.67 1.76 1.07
C ALA A 38 -12.48 3.26 1.30
N SER A 39 -11.50 3.90 0.64
CA SER A 39 -11.29 5.35 0.75
C SER A 39 -12.40 6.19 0.12
N MET A 40 -13.15 5.65 -0.85
CA MET A 40 -14.29 6.32 -1.49
C MET A 40 -15.57 6.30 -0.65
N GLY A 41 -15.70 5.37 0.31
CA GLY A 41 -16.87 5.26 1.18
C GLY A 41 -16.99 6.37 2.23
N GLY A 42 -15.93 7.17 2.43
CA GLY A 42 -15.91 8.25 3.43
C GLY A 42 -16.18 7.72 4.84
N ASP A 43 -17.03 8.43 5.59
CA ASP A 43 -17.41 8.07 6.95
C ASP A 43 -18.60 7.09 7.01
N ASP A 44 -19.20 6.76 5.87
CA ASP A 44 -20.36 5.85 5.80
C ASP A 44 -19.89 4.38 5.64
N PRO A 45 -20.11 3.53 6.66
CA PRO A 45 -19.69 2.13 6.60
C PRO A 45 -20.41 1.33 5.51
N VAL A 46 -21.65 1.70 5.15
CA VAL A 46 -22.41 0.99 4.11
C VAL A 46 -21.82 1.26 2.74
N GLN A 47 -21.51 2.53 2.43
CA GLN A 47 -20.86 2.90 1.16
C GLN A 47 -19.47 2.27 1.04
N THR A 48 -18.72 2.24 2.14
CA THR A 48 -17.40 1.57 2.19
C THR A 48 -17.49 0.09 1.79
N ILE A 49 -18.48 -0.64 2.32
CA ILE A 49 -18.68 -2.06 1.98
C ILE A 49 -19.07 -2.22 0.51
N ILE A 50 -19.96 -1.36 -0.01
CA ILE A 50 -20.39 -1.41 -1.42
C ILE A 50 -19.19 -1.24 -2.36
N TRP A 51 -18.37 -0.22 -2.14
CA TRP A 51 -17.20 0.04 -2.97
C TRP A 51 -16.14 -1.05 -2.86
N LEU A 52 -15.97 -1.64 -1.68
CA LEU A 52 -15.05 -2.77 -1.47
C LEU A 52 -15.50 -4.03 -2.23
N ILE A 53 -16.80 -4.36 -2.19
CA ILE A 53 -17.36 -5.50 -2.94
C ILE A 53 -17.24 -5.26 -4.45
N ALA A 54 -17.54 -4.05 -4.92
CA ALA A 54 -17.42 -3.68 -6.33
C ALA A 54 -15.97 -3.81 -6.82
N ALA A 55 -15.01 -3.36 -6.03
CA ALA A 55 -13.58 -3.45 -6.32
C ALA A 55 -13.11 -4.91 -6.47
N ILE A 56 -13.44 -5.78 -5.51
CA ILE A 56 -13.06 -7.20 -5.55
C ILE A 56 -13.73 -7.90 -6.75
N SER A 57 -14.99 -7.58 -7.00
CA SER A 57 -15.76 -8.16 -8.12
C SER A 57 -15.13 -7.82 -9.48
N LEU A 58 -14.62 -6.60 -9.62
CA LEU A 58 -13.93 -6.15 -10.83
C LEU A 58 -12.64 -6.95 -11.09
N ASP A 59 -11.86 -7.26 -10.05
CA ASP A 59 -10.65 -8.08 -10.19
C ASP A 59 -10.96 -9.55 -10.52
N MET A 60 -12.08 -10.09 -10.02
CA MET A 60 -12.56 -11.41 -10.46
C MET A 60 -12.97 -11.40 -11.93
N LEU A 61 -13.67 -10.33 -12.38
CA LEU A 61 -14.07 -10.16 -13.78
C LEU A 61 -12.87 -10.02 -14.72
N LYS A 62 -11.81 -9.31 -14.32
CA LYS A 62 -10.57 -9.21 -15.09
C LYS A 62 -9.89 -10.57 -15.29
N ALA A 63 -9.70 -11.32 -14.21
CA ALA A 63 -9.07 -12.64 -14.26
C ALA A 63 -9.91 -13.62 -15.10
N GLY A 64 -11.23 -13.64 -14.91
CA GLY A 64 -12.15 -14.44 -15.71
C GLY A 64 -12.17 -14.03 -17.18
N GLY A 65 -12.13 -12.72 -17.45
CA GLY A 65 -12.08 -12.13 -18.78
C GLY A 65 -10.87 -12.63 -19.57
N ALA A 66 -9.67 -12.65 -18.97
CA ALA A 66 -8.46 -13.12 -19.64
C ALA A 66 -8.53 -14.60 -20.06
N ILE A 67 -9.10 -15.45 -19.19
CA ILE A 67 -9.32 -16.88 -19.48
C ILE A 67 -10.31 -17.03 -20.65
N LYS A 68 -11.44 -16.31 -20.59
CA LYS A 68 -12.49 -16.35 -21.63
C LYS A 68 -12.02 -15.76 -22.95
N LEU A 69 -11.21 -14.71 -22.94
CA LEU A 69 -10.62 -14.09 -24.13
C LEU A 69 -9.78 -15.11 -24.90
N THR A 70 -8.87 -15.77 -24.21
CA THR A 70 -8.00 -16.79 -24.83
C THR A 70 -8.82 -17.97 -25.37
N ALA A 71 -9.81 -18.44 -24.61
CA ALA A 71 -10.71 -19.51 -25.05
C ALA A 71 -11.58 -19.10 -26.26
N ALA A 72 -12.02 -17.85 -26.31
CA ALA A 72 -12.81 -17.31 -27.42
C ALA A 72 -11.96 -17.17 -28.69
N LEU A 73 -10.72 -16.69 -28.57
CA LEU A 73 -9.77 -16.59 -29.68
C LEU A 73 -9.43 -17.97 -30.25
N ASN A 74 -9.18 -18.97 -29.40
CA ASN A 74 -8.89 -20.33 -29.83
C ASN A 74 -10.07 -20.98 -30.59
N ASN A 75 -11.31 -20.67 -30.18
CA ASN A 75 -12.53 -21.18 -30.82
C ASN A 75 -13.05 -20.28 -31.96
N ARG A 76 -12.28 -19.26 -32.38
CA ARG A 76 -12.67 -18.26 -33.40
C ARG A 76 -14.02 -17.58 -33.12
N ARG A 77 -14.37 -17.40 -31.84
CA ARG A 77 -15.59 -16.70 -31.39
C ARG A 77 -15.30 -15.23 -31.14
N PHE A 78 -15.10 -14.45 -32.21
CA PHE A 78 -14.67 -13.05 -32.11
C PHE A 78 -15.61 -12.13 -31.31
N GLY A 79 -16.92 -12.36 -31.35
CA GLY A 79 -17.88 -11.61 -30.54
C GLY A 79 -17.61 -11.74 -29.04
N LEU A 80 -17.42 -12.96 -28.54
CA LEU A 80 -17.07 -13.21 -27.12
C LEU A 80 -15.68 -12.68 -26.78
N ALA A 81 -14.73 -12.73 -27.73
CA ALA A 81 -13.40 -12.15 -27.53
C ALA A 81 -13.48 -10.63 -27.34
N SER A 82 -14.29 -9.93 -28.13
CA SER A 82 -14.45 -8.46 -28.00
C SER A 82 -15.01 -8.05 -26.63
N VAL A 83 -16.03 -8.75 -26.13
CA VAL A 83 -16.61 -8.49 -24.80
C VAL A 83 -15.60 -8.75 -23.69
N ALA A 84 -14.89 -9.87 -23.76
CA ALA A 84 -13.86 -10.21 -22.78
C ALA A 84 -12.71 -9.19 -22.77
N ALA A 85 -12.29 -8.72 -23.95
CA ALA A 85 -11.29 -7.65 -24.09
C ALA A 85 -11.80 -6.32 -23.51
N GLY A 86 -13.06 -5.94 -23.77
CA GLY A 86 -13.66 -4.73 -23.21
C GLY A 86 -13.69 -4.75 -21.68
N LEU A 87 -14.11 -5.86 -21.06
CA LEU A 87 -14.10 -6.03 -19.60
C LEU A 87 -12.69 -5.89 -19.02
N MET A 88 -11.69 -6.44 -19.68
CA MET A 88 -10.30 -6.29 -19.27
C MET A 88 -9.84 -4.83 -19.33
N ILE A 89 -10.10 -4.13 -20.44
CA ILE A 89 -9.70 -2.73 -20.63
C ILE A 89 -10.34 -1.85 -19.54
N ILE A 90 -11.65 -1.99 -19.33
CA ILE A 90 -12.38 -1.23 -18.31
C ILE A 90 -11.81 -1.54 -16.92
N GLY A 91 -11.62 -2.83 -16.61
CA GLY A 91 -11.08 -3.25 -15.33
C GLY A 91 -9.68 -2.67 -15.06
N THR A 92 -8.79 -2.73 -16.06
CA THR A 92 -7.43 -2.18 -15.95
C THR A 92 -7.45 -0.66 -15.84
N ALA A 93 -8.33 0.02 -16.57
CA ALA A 93 -8.48 1.48 -16.48
C ALA A 93 -8.93 1.93 -15.08
N VAL A 94 -9.92 1.24 -14.50
CA VAL A 94 -10.37 1.52 -13.12
C VAL A 94 -9.24 1.25 -12.12
N SER A 95 -8.48 0.16 -12.27
CA SER A 95 -7.30 -0.10 -11.44
C SER A 95 -6.24 0.99 -11.52
N LEU A 96 -5.98 1.50 -12.73
CA LEU A 96 -5.02 2.58 -12.91
C LEU A 96 -5.50 3.84 -12.19
N LEU A 97 -6.80 4.14 -12.29
CA LEU A 97 -7.41 5.25 -11.56
C LEU A 97 -7.31 5.06 -10.03
N SER A 98 -7.52 3.84 -9.54
CA SER A 98 -7.35 3.48 -8.13
C SER A 98 -5.93 3.76 -7.63
N ALA A 99 -4.92 3.33 -8.39
CA ALA A 99 -3.52 3.56 -8.03
C ALA A 99 -3.15 5.06 -8.03
N LEU A 100 -3.65 5.83 -8.99
CA LEU A 100 -3.48 7.29 -9.04
C LEU A 100 -4.14 7.97 -7.84
N THR A 101 -5.35 7.52 -7.46
CA THR A 101 -6.09 8.04 -6.30
C THR A 101 -5.35 7.75 -5.00
N MET A 102 -4.85 6.53 -4.82
CA MET A 102 -4.04 6.16 -3.65
C MET A 102 -2.76 7.00 -3.56
N ARG A 103 -2.09 7.22 -4.70
CA ARG A 103 -0.90 8.08 -4.76
C ARG A 103 -1.21 9.51 -4.36
N ALA A 104 -2.31 10.08 -4.87
CA ALA A 104 -2.77 11.41 -4.51
C ALA A 104 -3.07 11.52 -3.01
N ASN A 105 -3.78 10.54 -2.44
CA ASN A 105 -4.10 10.51 -1.01
C ASN A 105 -2.86 10.40 -0.13
N VAL A 106 -1.90 9.54 -0.50
CA VAL A 106 -0.62 9.41 0.21
C VAL A 106 0.20 10.69 0.09
N ALA A 107 0.23 11.33 -1.09
CA ALA A 107 0.91 12.60 -1.29
C ALA A 107 0.31 13.68 -0.39
N ALA A 108 -1.01 13.88 -0.43
CA ALA A 108 -1.73 14.86 0.36
C ALA A 108 -1.56 14.64 1.87
N GLY A 109 -1.70 13.40 2.34
CA GLY A 109 -1.47 13.04 3.75
C GLY A 109 -0.01 13.24 4.18
N SER A 110 0.95 12.93 3.31
CA SER A 110 2.37 13.13 3.58
C SER A 110 2.72 14.62 3.67
N ASP A 111 2.13 15.46 2.82
CA ASP A 111 2.38 16.89 2.81
C ASP A 111 1.72 17.59 4.00
N ALA A 112 0.48 17.23 4.35
CA ALA A 112 -0.18 17.72 5.55
C ALA A 112 0.60 17.35 6.82
N GLY A 113 1.06 16.09 6.93
CA GLY A 113 1.89 15.64 8.04
C GLY A 113 3.24 16.36 8.10
N ARG A 114 3.90 16.53 6.94
CA ARG A 114 5.17 17.27 6.82
C ARG A 114 5.01 18.73 7.22
N GLN A 115 3.95 19.37 6.73
CA GLN A 115 3.66 20.78 7.00
C GLN A 115 3.41 20.99 8.51
N LYS A 116 2.63 20.11 9.14
CA LYS A 116 2.43 20.13 10.59
C LYS A 116 3.75 20.00 11.37
N ILE A 117 4.68 19.13 10.92
CA ILE A 117 6.01 19.01 11.54
C ILE A 117 6.81 20.32 11.36
N ILE A 118 6.79 20.91 10.17
CA ILE A 118 7.50 22.16 9.88
C ILE A 118 6.96 23.29 10.76
N GLU A 119 5.65 23.47 10.81
CA GLU A 119 4.97 24.48 11.62
C GLU A 119 5.24 24.29 13.12
N THR A 120 5.14 23.06 13.62
CA THR A 120 5.45 22.75 15.03
C THR A 120 6.89 23.11 15.38
N ARG A 121 7.86 22.77 14.49
CA ARG A 121 9.27 23.13 14.70
C ARG A 121 9.49 24.64 14.63
N ALA A 122 8.83 25.33 13.70
CA ALA A 122 8.92 26.77 13.54
C ALA A 122 8.40 27.50 14.78
N ALA A 123 7.25 27.07 15.32
CA ALA A 123 6.68 27.60 16.56
C ALA A 123 7.65 27.45 17.74
N ILE A 124 8.21 26.25 17.96
CA ILE A 124 9.17 26.03 19.06
C ILE A 124 10.45 26.85 18.88
N LYS A 125 10.92 27.03 17.64
CA LYS A 125 12.07 27.92 17.37
C LYS A 125 11.75 29.37 17.70
N ALA A 126 10.54 29.84 17.40
CA ALA A 126 10.08 31.17 17.76
C ALA A 126 10.02 31.33 19.29
N ASP A 127 9.50 30.34 20.02
CA ASP A 127 9.48 30.34 21.49
C ASP A 127 10.90 30.43 22.08
N ILE A 128 11.85 29.66 21.53
CA ILE A 128 13.26 29.72 21.94
C ILE A 128 13.85 31.10 21.66
N ALA A 129 13.55 31.71 20.51
CA ALA A 129 14.03 33.03 20.15
C ALA A 129 13.47 34.11 21.09
N ASN A 130 12.17 34.06 21.38
CA ASN A 130 11.49 34.95 22.32
C ASN A 130 12.05 34.80 23.73
N ALA A 131 12.21 33.58 24.23
CA ALA A 131 12.79 33.33 25.55
C ALA A 131 14.25 33.83 25.63
N LYS A 132 15.04 33.68 24.56
CA LYS A 132 16.39 34.25 24.48
C LYS A 132 16.39 35.78 24.45
N ALA A 133 15.43 36.40 23.77
CA ALA A 133 15.28 37.85 23.75
C ALA A 133 14.93 38.38 25.16
N SER A 134 13.96 37.77 25.83
CA SER A 134 13.61 38.08 27.23
C SER A 134 14.79 37.84 28.18
N LEU A 135 15.61 36.82 27.94
CA LEU A 135 16.80 36.56 28.74
C LEU A 135 17.86 37.67 28.60
N ARG A 136 17.94 38.31 27.42
CA ARG A 136 18.85 39.44 27.17
C ARG A 136 18.34 40.74 27.78
N SER A 137 17.03 40.93 27.90
CA SER A 137 16.45 42.13 28.52
C SER A 137 16.53 42.13 30.05
N VAL A 138 16.68 40.96 30.67
CA VAL A 138 16.95 40.86 32.11
C VAL A 138 18.41 41.22 32.38
N GLN A 139 18.63 42.29 33.16
CA GLN A 139 19.97 42.74 33.56
C GLN A 139 20.77 41.61 34.21
N TYR A 140 22.11 41.70 34.14
CA TYR A 140 22.99 40.72 34.75
C TYR A 140 22.81 40.73 36.27
N ALA A 141 22.20 39.68 36.81
CA ALA A 141 22.02 39.50 38.24
C ALA A 141 23.06 38.51 38.78
N ARG A 142 23.51 38.72 40.01
CA ARG A 142 24.38 37.75 40.71
C ARG A 142 23.62 36.45 40.99
N LEU A 143 24.36 35.42 41.41
CA LEU A 143 23.77 34.13 41.82
C LEU A 143 22.70 34.35 42.90
N ILE A 144 21.53 33.71 42.76
CA ILE A 144 20.42 33.84 43.71
C ILE A 144 20.88 33.59 45.15
N ALA A 145 21.69 32.55 45.36
CA ALA A 145 22.22 32.21 46.68
C ALA A 145 23.04 33.35 47.30
N THR A 146 23.81 34.09 46.49
CA THR A 146 24.59 35.25 46.95
C THR A 146 23.68 36.41 47.34
N VAL A 147 22.68 36.72 46.50
CA VAL A 147 21.72 37.81 46.78
C VAL A 147 20.86 37.46 48.01
N GLU A 148 20.48 36.20 48.16
CA GLU A 148 19.73 35.71 49.32
C GLU A 148 20.54 35.78 50.61
N ALA A 149 21.83 35.44 50.57
CA ALA A 149 22.73 35.63 51.71
C ALA A 149 22.86 37.12 52.11
N ASP A 150 22.93 38.02 51.12
CA ASP A 150 22.97 39.48 51.34
C ASP A 150 21.66 40.00 51.93
N ILE A 151 20.51 39.51 51.45
CA ILE A 151 19.18 39.82 51.99
C ILE A 151 19.10 39.37 53.45
N GLN A 152 19.50 38.13 53.77
CA GLN A 152 19.51 37.63 55.14
C GLN A 152 20.46 38.43 56.05
N LYS A 153 21.61 38.88 55.52
CA LYS A 153 22.52 39.77 56.24
C LYS A 153 21.88 41.13 56.52
N ALA A 154 21.17 41.70 55.54
CA ALA A 154 20.42 42.95 55.72
C ALA A 154 19.31 42.80 56.76
N GLN A 155 18.58 41.68 56.78
CA GLN A 155 17.54 41.39 57.77
C GLN A 155 18.06 41.27 59.21
N ARG A 156 19.32 40.87 59.39
CA ARG A 156 19.98 40.84 60.72
C ARG A 156 20.48 42.21 61.18
N HIS A 157 20.48 43.23 60.33
CA HIS A 157 20.98 44.56 60.67
C HIS A 157 20.00 45.32 61.58
N LYS A 158 20.50 46.11 62.56
CA LYS A 158 19.64 46.86 63.52
C LYS A 158 18.59 47.74 62.82
N ARG A 159 18.97 48.37 61.70
CA ARG A 159 18.08 49.24 60.90
C ARG A 159 16.86 48.49 60.32
N TRP A 160 16.96 47.18 60.07
CA TRP A 160 15.82 46.37 59.63
C TRP A 160 14.66 46.43 60.63
N ARG A 161 14.95 46.18 61.91
CA ARG A 161 13.95 46.26 62.99
C ARG A 161 13.49 47.69 63.25
N MET A 162 14.40 48.67 63.24
CA MET A 162 14.07 50.08 63.48
C MET A 162 13.19 50.71 62.40
N SER A 163 13.22 50.18 61.18
CA SER A 163 12.36 50.60 60.07
C SER A 163 11.07 49.79 59.94
N GLU A 164 10.79 48.91 60.93
CA GLU A 164 9.67 47.97 60.88
C GLU A 164 9.65 47.15 59.58
N GLN A 165 10.81 46.58 59.20
CA GLN A 165 10.95 45.82 57.95
C GLN A 165 10.70 46.68 56.70
N CYS A 166 11.14 47.94 56.76
CA CYS A 166 10.96 48.94 55.72
C CYS A 166 9.52 49.42 55.48
N SER A 167 8.56 49.11 56.36
CA SER A 167 7.23 49.73 56.30
C SER A 167 7.22 51.17 56.82
N ASN A 168 8.14 51.52 57.72
CA ASN A 168 8.16 52.82 58.41
C ASN A 168 9.59 53.38 58.52
N ALA A 169 10.16 53.76 57.37
CA ALA A 169 11.49 54.38 57.30
C ALA A 169 11.39 55.92 57.21
N THR A 170 11.50 56.60 58.35
CA THR A 170 11.36 58.07 58.44
C THR A 170 12.68 58.84 58.51
N VAL A 171 13.75 58.19 58.96
CA VAL A 171 15.09 58.80 59.09
C VAL A 171 15.94 58.45 57.87
N GLU A 172 16.72 59.40 57.34
CA GLU A 172 17.51 59.28 56.11
C GLU A 172 18.32 57.98 56.01
N ALA A 173 19.03 57.62 57.08
CA ALA A 173 19.85 56.42 57.08
C ALA A 173 19.04 55.10 57.14
N SER A 174 17.78 55.13 57.59
CA SER A 174 16.84 54.00 57.45
C SER A 174 16.26 53.94 56.03
N ILE A 175 15.98 55.08 55.41
CA ILE A 175 15.54 55.17 54.00
C ILE A 175 16.62 54.59 53.08
N ALA A 176 17.88 55.01 53.25
CA ALA A 176 19.01 54.50 52.45
C ALA A 176 19.21 52.98 52.61
N PHE A 177 19.07 52.46 53.84
CA PHE A 177 19.11 51.03 54.11
C PHE A 177 17.97 50.29 53.39
N CYS A 178 16.74 50.81 53.45
CA CYS A 178 15.59 50.20 52.80
C CYS A 178 15.66 50.25 51.27
N ASN A 179 16.20 51.32 50.68
CA ASN A 179 16.48 51.37 49.25
C ASN A 179 17.46 50.27 48.82
N LYS A 180 18.52 50.04 49.61
CA LYS A 180 19.48 48.95 49.36
C LYS A 180 18.83 47.57 49.50
N TYR A 181 17.98 47.37 50.51
CA TYR A 181 17.22 46.14 50.67
C TYR A 181 16.27 45.89 49.48
N ASN A 182 15.52 46.89 49.05
CA ASN A 182 14.60 46.80 47.92
C ASN A 182 15.35 46.52 46.61
N ALA A 183 16.54 47.10 46.41
CA ALA A 183 17.41 46.78 45.29
C ALA A 183 17.86 45.31 45.29
N LEU A 184 18.25 44.77 46.45
CA LEU A 184 18.58 43.34 46.59
C LEU A 184 17.37 42.43 46.31
N SER A 185 16.18 42.80 46.77
CA SER A 185 14.94 42.07 46.50
C SER A 185 14.59 42.09 45.00
N ALA A 186 14.73 43.23 44.33
CA ALA A 186 14.56 43.33 42.88
C ALA A 186 15.59 42.49 42.12
N GLU A 187 16.85 42.49 42.57
CA GLU A 187 17.93 41.65 42.01
C GLU A 187 17.59 40.15 42.16
N LYS A 188 17.08 39.72 43.33
CA LYS A 188 16.64 38.33 43.56
C LYS A 188 15.55 37.92 42.58
N THR A 189 14.55 38.77 42.36
CA THR A 189 13.47 38.52 41.39
C THR A 189 14.02 38.43 39.96
N ALA A 190 14.90 39.35 39.56
CA ALA A 190 15.54 39.31 38.25
C ALA A 190 16.36 38.02 38.05
N ALA A 191 17.11 37.59 39.06
CA ALA A 191 17.86 36.35 39.03
C ALA A 191 16.95 35.11 38.92
N ALA A 192 15.83 35.07 39.64
CA ALA A 192 14.82 34.01 39.53
C ALA A 192 14.20 33.95 38.13
N THR A 193 13.80 35.09 37.57
CA THR A 193 13.28 35.17 36.19
C THR A 193 14.30 34.67 35.18
N ARG A 194 15.58 35.02 35.35
CA ARG A 194 16.67 34.54 34.50
C ARG A 194 16.79 33.01 34.51
N ILE A 195 16.74 32.38 35.70
CA ILE A 195 16.78 30.91 35.83
C ILE A 195 15.56 30.27 35.14
N ASN A 196 14.36 30.80 35.37
CA ASN A 196 13.14 30.28 34.76
C ASN A 196 13.20 30.32 33.22
N LEU A 197 13.71 31.42 32.66
CA LEU A 197 13.93 31.55 31.20
C LEU A 197 14.96 30.54 30.69
N GLN A 198 16.05 30.29 31.43
CA GLN A 198 17.03 29.28 31.05
C GLN A 198 16.43 27.86 31.06
N ILE A 199 15.64 27.53 32.08
CA ILE A 199 14.90 26.25 32.15
C ILE A 199 13.95 26.12 30.97
N ALA A 200 13.20 27.18 30.64
CA ALA A 200 12.30 27.21 29.50
C ALA A 200 13.03 27.01 28.17
N ILE A 201 14.20 27.63 27.99
CA ILE A 201 15.03 27.43 26.78
C ILE A 201 15.51 25.98 26.70
N VAL A 202 15.99 25.39 27.80
CA VAL A 202 16.45 23.99 27.81
C VAL A 202 15.30 23.03 27.51
N SER A 203 14.12 23.24 28.11
CA SER A 203 12.95 22.40 27.87
C SER A 203 12.44 22.52 26.42
N ALA A 204 12.41 23.72 25.86
CA ALA A 204 12.04 23.96 24.48
C ALA A 204 13.04 23.33 23.49
N ASN A 205 14.34 23.39 23.77
CA ASN A 205 15.37 22.67 22.98
C ASN A 205 15.18 21.16 23.02
N ARG A 206 14.85 20.58 24.19
CA ARG A 206 14.54 19.14 24.29
C ARG A 206 13.31 18.78 23.47
N ARG A 207 12.24 19.58 23.53
CA ARG A 207 11.04 19.40 22.69
C ARG A 207 11.38 19.48 21.20
N LEU A 208 12.22 20.42 20.79
CA LEU A 208 12.66 20.57 19.40
C LEU A 208 13.47 19.36 18.92
N ALA A 209 14.33 18.80 19.78
CA ALA A 209 15.13 17.61 19.49
C ALA A 209 14.29 16.33 19.40
N ALA A 210 13.21 16.23 20.18
CA ALA A 210 12.30 15.09 20.16
C ALA A 210 11.42 15.04 18.90
N ILE A 211 11.23 16.16 18.20
CA ILE A 211 10.47 16.20 16.95
C ILE A 211 11.38 15.67 15.82
N PRO A 212 10.94 14.69 15.01
CA PRO A 212 11.70 14.20 13.87
C PRO A 212 11.94 15.31 12.85
N MET A 213 13.04 15.20 12.10
CA MET A 213 13.28 16.10 10.97
C MET A 213 12.23 15.84 9.88
N PRO A 214 11.74 16.89 9.20
CA PRO A 214 10.85 16.71 8.05
C PRO A 214 11.55 15.79 7.04
N LYS A 215 10.93 14.65 6.70
CA LYS A 215 11.44 13.78 5.63
C LYS A 215 11.35 14.55 4.30
N ALA A 216 12.37 14.40 3.46
CA ALA A 216 12.35 14.97 2.11
C ALA A 216 11.16 14.41 1.31
N SER A 217 10.52 15.25 0.50
CA SER A 217 9.29 14.94 -0.27
C SER A 217 9.46 13.86 -1.35
N SER A 218 10.70 13.51 -1.71
CA SER A 218 10.99 12.58 -2.80
C SER A 218 11.28 11.16 -2.28
N SER A 219 10.61 10.15 -2.84
CA SER A 219 10.97 8.75 -2.67
C SER A 219 12.46 8.52 -2.98
N PRO A 220 13.21 7.78 -2.15
CA PRO A 220 14.62 7.46 -2.42
C PRO A 220 14.83 6.81 -3.80
N VAL A 221 13.87 5.99 -4.24
CA VAL A 221 13.90 5.33 -5.56
C VAL A 221 13.78 6.36 -6.68
N ALA A 222 12.88 7.34 -6.55
CA ALA A 222 12.69 8.38 -7.55
C ALA A 222 13.92 9.30 -7.67
N LYS A 223 14.61 9.55 -6.55
CA LYS A 223 15.91 10.25 -6.56
C LYS A 223 16.96 9.47 -7.33
N THR A 224 17.13 8.17 -7.04
CA THR A 224 18.11 7.34 -7.74
C THR A 224 17.84 7.28 -9.24
N VAL A 225 16.58 7.09 -9.64
CA VAL A 225 16.19 7.10 -11.06
C VAL A 225 16.43 8.47 -11.69
N GLY A 226 16.12 9.57 -10.99
CA GLY A 226 16.44 10.93 -11.44
C GLY A 226 17.94 11.14 -11.66
N THR A 227 18.80 10.63 -10.78
CA THR A 227 20.27 10.69 -10.95
C THR A 227 20.72 9.91 -12.18
N ILE A 228 20.13 8.74 -12.44
CA ILE A 228 20.45 7.94 -13.64
C ILE A 228 20.01 8.69 -14.91
N LEU A 229 18.80 9.26 -14.92
CA LEU A 229 18.31 10.06 -16.06
C LEU A 229 19.19 11.29 -16.29
N ALA A 230 19.60 11.98 -15.22
CA ALA A 230 20.52 13.11 -15.31
C ALA A 230 21.89 12.70 -15.88
N SER A 231 22.39 11.50 -15.53
CA SER A 231 23.62 10.96 -16.11
C SER A 231 23.53 10.68 -17.61
N ALA A 232 22.31 10.51 -18.13
CA ALA A 232 22.02 10.40 -19.57
C ALA A 232 21.67 11.75 -20.22
N GLY A 233 21.82 12.88 -19.50
CA GLY A 233 21.49 14.21 -19.99
C GLY A 233 20.00 14.57 -19.97
N ILE A 234 19.17 13.78 -19.28
CA ILE A 234 17.73 14.01 -19.16
C ILE A 234 17.43 14.58 -17.77
N GLU A 235 17.16 15.88 -17.68
CA GLU A 235 16.66 16.49 -16.45
C GLU A 235 15.22 16.05 -16.19
N ALA A 236 15.01 15.36 -15.08
CA ALA A 236 13.69 14.88 -14.67
C ALA A 236 13.39 15.32 -13.24
N ASP A 237 12.22 15.94 -13.05
CA ASP A 237 11.70 16.28 -11.73
C ASP A 237 11.47 14.99 -10.90
N PRO A 238 12.10 14.84 -9.72
CA PRO A 238 11.93 13.66 -8.87
C PRO A 238 10.48 13.34 -8.51
N THR A 239 9.60 14.35 -8.45
CA THR A 239 8.17 14.14 -8.18
C THR A 239 7.49 13.44 -9.36
N LYS A 240 7.73 13.92 -10.59
CA LYS A 240 7.23 13.31 -11.82
C LYS A 240 7.80 11.90 -12.03
N VAL A 241 9.09 11.70 -11.70
CA VAL A 241 9.71 10.37 -11.76
C VAL A 241 9.02 9.39 -10.81
N ALA A 242 8.69 9.82 -9.58
CA ALA A 242 7.96 8.99 -8.63
C ALA A 242 6.57 8.57 -9.16
N ASP A 243 5.86 9.50 -9.79
CA ASP A 243 4.53 9.23 -10.34
C ASP A 243 4.60 8.26 -11.53
N TRP A 244 5.60 8.41 -12.41
CA TRP A 244 5.85 7.46 -13.50
C TRP A 244 6.22 6.07 -13.00
N ILE A 245 7.04 5.95 -11.95
CA ILE A 245 7.38 4.66 -11.34
C ILE A 245 6.12 3.97 -10.81
N MET A 246 5.23 4.73 -10.16
CA MET A 246 3.95 4.20 -9.67
C MET A 246 3.07 3.72 -10.80
N ILE A 247 2.88 4.54 -11.84
CA ILE A 247 2.10 4.15 -13.04
C ILE A 247 2.68 2.88 -13.67
N PHE A 248 3.99 2.80 -13.83
CA PHE A 248 4.65 1.63 -14.42
C PHE A 248 4.47 0.37 -13.57
N MET A 249 4.63 0.47 -12.25
CA MET A 249 4.40 -0.65 -11.33
C MET A 249 2.95 -1.10 -11.33
N THR A 250 2.00 -0.17 -11.37
CA THR A 250 0.57 -0.50 -11.52
C THR A 250 0.31 -1.23 -12.83
N ILE A 251 0.82 -0.72 -13.96
CA ILE A 251 0.67 -1.40 -15.25
C ILE A 251 1.27 -2.81 -15.21
N ALA A 252 2.45 -2.99 -14.59
CA ALA A 252 3.08 -4.30 -14.47
C ALA A 252 2.25 -5.28 -13.62
N ILE A 253 1.69 -4.80 -12.50
CA ILE A 253 0.79 -5.59 -11.63
C ILE A 253 -0.49 -5.96 -12.38
N GLU A 254 -1.12 -5.01 -13.07
CA GLU A 254 -2.34 -5.25 -13.85
C GLU A 254 -2.09 -6.23 -15.00
N PHE A 255 -0.96 -6.07 -15.70
CA PHE A 255 -0.55 -7.02 -16.74
C PHE A 255 -0.36 -8.42 -16.16
N GLY A 256 0.29 -8.54 -14.99
CA GLY A 256 0.44 -9.81 -14.29
C GLY A 256 -0.89 -10.42 -13.83
N ALA A 257 -1.82 -9.60 -13.33
CA ALA A 257 -3.14 -10.02 -12.86
C ALA A 257 -4.05 -10.49 -14.00
N VAL A 258 -3.90 -9.90 -15.20
CA VAL A 258 -4.66 -10.26 -16.41
C VAL A 258 -4.00 -11.45 -17.13
N ALA A 259 -2.71 -11.33 -17.47
CA ALA A 259 -2.02 -12.34 -18.27
C ALA A 259 -1.70 -13.60 -17.46
N GLY A 260 -1.44 -13.47 -16.16
CA GLY A 260 -1.06 -14.56 -15.27
C GLY A 260 -2.07 -15.72 -15.27
N PRO A 261 -3.36 -15.49 -15.01
CA PRO A 261 -4.39 -16.52 -15.10
C PRO A 261 -4.48 -17.14 -16.50
N ALA A 262 -4.46 -16.33 -17.56
CA ALA A 262 -4.51 -16.87 -18.92
C ALA A 262 -3.31 -17.80 -19.21
N LEU A 263 -2.10 -17.44 -18.79
CA LEU A 263 -0.90 -18.25 -18.96
C LEU A 263 -0.91 -19.51 -18.06
N ALA A 264 -1.38 -19.38 -16.82
CA ALA A 264 -1.48 -20.48 -15.87
C ALA A 264 -2.51 -21.54 -16.29
N PHE A 265 -3.65 -21.11 -16.83
CA PHE A 265 -4.78 -22.00 -17.15
C PHE A 265 -4.81 -22.43 -18.63
N ASN A 266 -4.44 -21.58 -19.61
CA ASN A 266 -4.47 -21.95 -21.03
C ASN A 266 -3.19 -22.64 -21.54
N GLY A 267 -2.10 -22.66 -20.75
CA GLY A 267 -0.95 -23.53 -21.00
C GLY A 267 -1.31 -25.03 -20.93
N GLN A 268 -2.52 -25.36 -20.49
CA GLN A 268 -3.16 -26.63 -20.77
C GLN A 268 -3.64 -26.63 -22.23
N ALA A 269 -2.71 -26.82 -23.17
CA ALA A 269 -3.08 -27.43 -24.43
C ALA A 269 -3.79 -28.72 -24.02
N THR A 270 -5.13 -28.72 -24.07
CA THR A 270 -5.87 -29.97 -24.10
C THR A 270 -5.16 -30.74 -25.19
N PRO A 271 -4.59 -31.92 -24.91
CA PRO A 271 -3.94 -32.70 -25.95
C PRO A 271 -4.99 -32.72 -27.03
N LYS A 272 -4.72 -32.08 -28.19
CA LYS A 272 -5.63 -32.11 -29.34
C LYS A 272 -5.99 -33.57 -29.35
N LYS A 273 -7.25 -33.93 -29.04
CA LYS A 273 -7.68 -35.31 -29.18
C LYS A 273 -7.34 -35.50 -30.64
N LYS A 274 -6.22 -36.18 -30.92
CA LYS A 274 -5.98 -36.71 -32.25
C LYS A 274 -7.26 -37.49 -32.35
N LYS A 275 -8.20 -37.01 -33.18
CA LYS A 275 -9.18 -37.89 -33.76
C LYS A 275 -8.24 -38.91 -34.39
N HIS A 276 -7.92 -39.96 -33.65
CA HIS A 276 -7.71 -41.24 -34.23
C HIS A 276 -9.02 -41.41 -34.94
N ARG A 277 -9.03 -40.91 -36.18
CA ARG A 277 -9.93 -41.37 -37.20
C ARG A 277 -9.47 -42.81 -37.29
N ILE A 278 -10.00 -43.63 -36.39
CA ILE A 278 -9.85 -45.06 -36.45
C ILE A 278 -10.40 -45.31 -37.84
N ASP A 279 -9.49 -45.68 -38.74
CA ASP A 279 -9.87 -45.91 -40.12
C ASP A 279 -10.75 -47.15 -40.06
N MET A 280 -12.07 -46.92 -39.91
CA MET A 280 -13.06 -47.97 -39.76
C MET A 280 -12.87 -48.98 -40.89
N LYS A 281 -12.42 -48.53 -42.07
CA LYS A 281 -12.13 -49.39 -43.24
C LYS A 281 -11.07 -50.46 -42.95
N LYS A 282 -10.13 -50.23 -42.04
CA LYS A 282 -9.08 -51.20 -41.66
C LYS A 282 -9.48 -52.15 -40.54
N MET A 283 -10.58 -51.87 -39.82
CA MET A 283 -11.08 -52.77 -38.77
C MET A 283 -11.84 -53.95 -39.38
N SER A 284 -11.71 -55.12 -38.75
CA SER A 284 -12.57 -56.26 -39.06
C SER A 284 -14.04 -55.90 -38.77
N LYS A 285 -14.98 -56.58 -39.45
CA LYS A 285 -16.42 -56.32 -39.23
C LYS A 285 -16.83 -56.48 -37.76
N GLN A 286 -16.23 -57.42 -37.03
CA GLN A 286 -16.48 -57.62 -35.59
C GLN A 286 -15.95 -56.45 -34.75
N GLN A 287 -14.73 -55.99 -35.04
CA GLN A 287 -14.13 -54.86 -34.33
C GLN A 287 -14.92 -53.55 -34.52
N ARG A 288 -15.49 -53.32 -35.72
CA ARG A 288 -16.37 -52.18 -35.98
C ARG A 288 -17.64 -52.23 -35.15
N VAL A 289 -18.26 -53.40 -35.02
CA VAL A 289 -19.48 -53.59 -34.23
C VAL A 289 -19.22 -53.31 -32.76
N ILE A 290 -18.13 -53.85 -32.18
CA ILE A 290 -17.78 -53.62 -30.78
C ILE A 290 -17.48 -52.13 -30.53
N TYR A 291 -16.74 -51.49 -31.43
CA TYR A 291 -16.45 -50.06 -31.35
C TYR A 291 -17.73 -49.21 -31.39
N LEU A 292 -18.59 -49.45 -32.38
CA LEU A 292 -19.87 -48.73 -32.52
C LEU A 292 -20.80 -48.97 -31.33
N ALA A 293 -20.85 -50.18 -30.78
CA ALA A 293 -21.64 -50.49 -29.58
C ALA A 293 -21.20 -49.63 -28.39
N SER A 294 -19.89 -49.57 -28.13
CA SER A 294 -19.35 -48.75 -27.04
C SER A 294 -19.56 -47.24 -27.26
N GLU A 295 -19.49 -46.77 -28.49
CA GLU A 295 -19.65 -45.34 -28.80
C GLU A 295 -21.12 -44.91 -28.74
N MET A 296 -22.05 -45.75 -29.22
CA MET A 296 -23.48 -45.49 -29.12
C MET A 296 -23.96 -45.55 -27.66
N GLU A 297 -23.48 -46.50 -26.86
CA GLU A 297 -23.79 -46.56 -25.43
C GLU A 297 -23.25 -45.35 -24.67
N ALA A 298 -22.04 -44.88 -25.00
CA ALA A 298 -21.47 -43.68 -24.40
C ALA A 298 -22.22 -42.38 -24.77
N LEU A 299 -22.90 -42.34 -25.92
CA LEU A 299 -23.66 -41.18 -26.38
C LEU A 299 -25.10 -41.18 -25.83
N ASP A 300 -25.79 -42.31 -25.91
CA ASP A 300 -27.23 -42.39 -25.63
C ASP A 300 -27.53 -42.99 -24.24
N GLY A 301 -26.53 -43.50 -23.53
CA GLY A 301 -26.70 -44.14 -22.22
C GLY A 301 -27.49 -45.45 -22.25
N ARG A 302 -27.77 -46.01 -23.43
CA ARG A 302 -28.45 -47.30 -23.62
C ARG A 302 -27.66 -48.19 -24.59
N ALA A 303 -27.75 -49.50 -24.38
CA ALA A 303 -27.20 -50.46 -25.34
C ALA A 303 -27.98 -50.37 -26.67
N PRO A 304 -27.31 -50.18 -27.83
CA PRO A 304 -27.97 -50.13 -29.13
C PRO A 304 -28.54 -51.49 -29.50
N SER A 305 -29.67 -51.50 -30.22
CA SER A 305 -30.24 -52.74 -30.72
C SER A 305 -29.34 -53.39 -31.78
N LYS A 306 -29.42 -54.71 -31.92
CA LYS A 306 -28.65 -55.45 -32.92
C LYS A 306 -28.89 -54.94 -34.35
N LEU A 307 -30.09 -54.43 -34.63
CA LEU A 307 -30.46 -53.89 -35.93
C LEU A 307 -29.83 -52.52 -36.19
N GLU A 308 -29.75 -51.67 -35.17
CA GLU A 308 -29.04 -50.37 -35.24
C GLU A 308 -27.55 -50.60 -35.47
N LEU A 309 -26.94 -51.54 -34.76
CA LEU A 309 -25.54 -51.93 -34.94
C LEU A 309 -25.26 -52.52 -36.33
N ALA A 310 -26.13 -53.40 -36.82
CA ALA A 310 -26.00 -54.01 -38.15
C ALA A 310 -26.03 -52.96 -39.27
N ARG A 311 -26.95 -51.98 -39.17
CA ARG A 311 -27.03 -50.86 -40.12
C ARG A 311 -25.82 -49.95 -40.03
N ALA A 312 -25.37 -49.60 -38.82
CA ALA A 312 -24.23 -48.71 -38.62
C ALA A 312 -22.89 -49.33 -39.05
N ALA A 313 -22.74 -50.66 -38.91
CA ALA A 313 -21.54 -51.39 -39.27
C ALA A 313 -21.53 -51.96 -40.71
N ASP A 314 -22.64 -51.79 -41.46
CA ASP A 314 -22.86 -52.37 -42.79
C ASP A 314 -22.62 -53.89 -42.82
N CYS A 315 -23.31 -54.61 -41.93
CA CYS A 315 -23.20 -56.07 -41.82
C CYS A 315 -24.53 -56.75 -41.46
N ASN A 316 -24.60 -58.07 -41.62
CA ASN A 316 -25.79 -58.87 -41.27
C ASN A 316 -25.93 -58.98 -39.73
N PRO A 317 -27.14 -58.92 -39.15
CA PRO A 317 -27.41 -59.18 -37.73
C PRO A 317 -26.75 -60.45 -37.12
N ALA A 318 -26.52 -61.48 -37.93
CA ALA A 318 -25.80 -62.69 -37.50
C ALA A 318 -24.32 -62.39 -37.15
N THR A 319 -23.67 -61.49 -37.91
CA THR A 319 -22.31 -61.02 -37.63
C THR A 319 -22.24 -60.20 -36.35
N VAL A 320 -23.27 -59.38 -36.08
CA VAL A 320 -23.40 -58.63 -34.82
C VAL A 320 -23.54 -59.59 -33.64
N THR A 321 -24.37 -60.63 -33.76
CA THR A 321 -24.58 -61.61 -32.69
C THR A 321 -23.28 -62.36 -32.36
N ARG A 322 -22.49 -62.77 -33.37
CA ARG A 322 -21.17 -63.40 -33.15
C ARG A 322 -20.11 -62.45 -32.60
N ALA A 323 -20.28 -61.14 -32.75
CA ALA A 323 -19.31 -60.16 -32.26
C ALA A 323 -19.58 -59.76 -30.80
N LEU A 324 -20.81 -59.97 -30.31
CA LEU A 324 -21.25 -59.65 -28.95
C LEU A 324 -21.30 -60.88 -28.02
N GLN A 325 -21.08 -62.08 -28.57
CA GLN A 325 -20.83 -63.31 -27.83
C GLN A 325 -19.34 -63.44 -27.52
#